data_AF-A0A521RQP6-F1
#
_entry.id   AF-A0A521RQP6-F1
#
_cell.length_a   1.000
_cell.length_b   1.000
_cell.length_c   1.000
_cell.angle_alpha   90.00
_cell.angle_beta   90.00
_cell.angle_gamma   90.00
#
_symmetry.space_group_name_H-M   'P 1'
#
loop_
_entity.id
_entity.type
_entity.pdbx_description
1 polymer ?
#
loop_
_entity_poly.entity_id
_entity_poly.type
_entity_poly.pdbx_seq_one_letter_code
_entity_poly.pdbx_strand_id
1 'polypeptide(L)'
;MVGRLRGFLALGSMVAAFGLAAPAVAQTKKLGTFGGWDISIVHDKGKFVRCIADTTGPNNEGLRMSFGDDGRRQFILPGSGTSSARDEAVIVLRPSGKRFTFKMAQGSPDRLWSPALENSFTDVFFESKRMEVQLPARNVTRSFDLGDPDTMSARIDGCMMSHQ
;
A
#
# COMPACT_ATOMS: atom_id res chain seq x y z
N MET A 1 -32.95 -4.43 -73.15
CA MET A 1 -31.96 -3.37 -72.82
C MET A 1 -32.31 -2.81 -71.44
N VAL A 2 -31.33 -2.80 -70.52
CA VAL A 2 -31.04 -1.75 -69.50
C VAL A 2 -32.25 -1.24 -68.69
N GLY A 3 -32.39 -1.40 -67.37
CA GLY A 3 -31.43 -1.42 -66.28
C GLY A 3 -31.88 -0.41 -65.20
N ARG A 4 -32.06 -0.85 -63.95
CA ARG A 4 -32.15 0.01 -62.73
C ARG A 4 -31.98 -0.90 -61.50
N LEU A 5 -30.75 -1.11 -61.03
CA LEU A 5 -30.14 -0.48 -59.83
C LEU A 5 -31.15 -0.24 -58.69
N ARG A 6 -31.13 -1.10 -57.65
CA ARG A 6 -30.30 -1.06 -56.43
C ARG A 6 -30.78 0.00 -55.43
N GLY A 7 -31.27 -0.49 -54.29
CA GLY A 7 -31.59 0.31 -53.11
C GLY A 7 -31.98 -0.57 -51.92
N PHE A 8 -31.12 -1.51 -51.52
CA PHE A 8 -31.26 -2.16 -50.21
C PHE A 8 -30.69 -1.22 -49.15
N LEU A 9 -31.56 -0.61 -48.35
CA LEU A 9 -31.21 0.06 -47.11
C LEU A 9 -30.72 -1.01 -46.12
N ALA A 10 -29.41 -1.07 -45.94
CA ALA A 10 -28.79 -1.81 -44.85
C ALA A 10 -29.16 -1.11 -43.53
N LEU A 11 -30.04 -1.73 -42.75
CA LEU A 11 -30.25 -1.39 -41.34
C LEU A 11 -28.92 -1.60 -40.61
N GLY A 12 -28.32 -0.49 -40.18
CA GLY A 12 -27.11 -0.50 -39.37
C GLY A 12 -27.37 -1.19 -38.04
N SER A 13 -26.70 -2.31 -37.82
CA SER A 13 -26.60 -2.94 -36.51
C SER A 13 -25.92 -1.97 -35.54
N MET A 14 -26.69 -1.33 -34.68
CA MET A 14 -26.16 -0.76 -33.44
C MET A 14 -25.68 -1.92 -32.57
N VAL A 15 -24.38 -2.20 -32.63
CA VAL A 15 -23.71 -2.95 -31.58
C VAL A 15 -23.73 -2.05 -30.36
N ALA A 16 -24.65 -2.30 -29.43
CA ALA A 16 -24.58 -1.76 -28.10
C ALA A 16 -23.28 -2.28 -27.47
N ALA A 17 -22.25 -1.44 -27.46
CA ALA A 17 -21.06 -1.69 -26.68
C ALA A 17 -21.50 -1.67 -25.21
N PHE A 18 -21.76 -2.86 -24.65
CA PHE A 18 -21.74 -3.08 -23.22
C PHE A 18 -20.30 -2.81 -22.77
N GLY A 19 -20.00 -1.53 -22.54
CA GLY A 19 -18.83 -1.13 -21.77
C GLY A 19 -19.03 -1.68 -20.37
N LEU A 20 -18.51 -2.89 -20.13
CA LEU A 20 -18.23 -3.36 -18.78
C LEU A 20 -17.42 -2.25 -18.13
N ALA A 21 -18.02 -1.55 -17.16
CA ALA A 21 -17.29 -0.58 -16.36
C ALA A 21 -16.11 -1.35 -15.77
N ALA A 22 -14.90 -1.05 -16.28
CA ALA A 22 -13.69 -1.59 -15.68
C ALA A 22 -13.77 -1.25 -14.19
N PRO A 23 -13.48 -2.20 -13.27
CA PRO A 23 -13.42 -1.86 -11.86
C PRO A 23 -12.48 -0.68 -11.73
N ALA A 24 -13.02 0.45 -11.24
CA ALA A 24 -12.23 1.65 -11.06
C ALA A 24 -11.11 1.30 -10.09
N VAL A 25 -9.90 1.10 -10.62
CA VAL A 25 -8.72 0.83 -9.82
C VAL A 25 -8.50 2.07 -8.96
N ALA A 26 -8.25 1.87 -7.67
CA ALA A 26 -7.94 2.96 -6.76
C ALA A 26 -6.82 3.84 -7.37
N GLN A 27 -7.10 5.13 -7.48
CA GLN A 27 -6.18 6.10 -8.07
C GLN A 27 -5.12 6.47 -7.03
N THR A 28 -3.86 6.16 -7.33
CA THR A 28 -2.73 6.51 -6.47
C THR A 28 -1.95 7.66 -7.08
N LYS A 29 -1.74 8.74 -6.33
CA LYS A 29 -0.96 9.92 -6.74
C LYS A 29 0.23 10.10 -5.81
N LYS A 30 1.45 10.10 -6.35
CA LYS A 30 2.68 10.37 -5.59
C LYS A 30 2.76 11.85 -5.21
N LEU A 31 3.05 12.13 -3.95
CA LEU A 31 3.26 13.47 -3.40
C LEU A 31 4.75 13.87 -3.41
N GLY A 32 5.64 12.90 -3.22
CA GLY A 32 7.08 13.14 -3.25
C GLY A 32 7.86 12.07 -2.49
N THR A 33 9.16 12.31 -2.34
CA THR A 33 10.08 11.45 -1.58
C THR A 33 10.63 12.23 -0.40
N PHE A 34 10.48 11.70 0.81
CA PHE A 34 10.81 12.39 2.06
C PHE A 34 11.44 11.39 3.03
N GLY A 35 12.66 11.67 3.50
CA GLY A 35 13.35 10.78 4.46
C GLY A 35 13.62 9.35 3.94
N GLY A 36 13.68 9.14 2.63
CA GLY A 36 13.79 7.78 2.04
C GLY A 36 12.46 7.05 1.85
N TRP A 37 11.34 7.78 1.93
CA TRP A 37 10.00 7.26 1.72
C TRP A 37 9.27 7.99 0.60
N ASP A 38 8.75 7.23 -0.35
CA ASP A 38 7.79 7.70 -1.34
C ASP A 38 6.40 7.78 -0.71
N ILE A 39 5.86 8.98 -0.63
CA ILE A 39 4.54 9.22 -0.07
C ILE A 39 3.55 9.38 -1.21
N SER A 40 2.43 8.66 -1.14
CA SER A 40 1.34 8.75 -2.10
C SER A 40 -0.01 8.83 -1.41
N ILE A 41 -0.94 9.50 -2.08
CA ILE A 41 -2.35 9.54 -1.69
C ILE A 41 -3.14 8.54 -2.53
N VAL A 42 -4.05 7.82 -1.89
CA VAL A 42 -4.92 6.84 -2.55
C VAL A 42 -6.36 7.32 -2.47
N HIS A 43 -6.99 7.42 -3.64
CA HIS A 43 -8.41 7.65 -3.78
C HIS A 43 -9.11 6.40 -4.32
N ASP A 44 -10.27 6.08 -3.78
CA ASP A 44 -11.18 5.08 -4.35
C ASP A 44 -12.49 5.76 -4.73
N LYS A 45 -12.93 5.57 -5.97
CA LYS A 45 -14.15 6.19 -6.52
C LYS A 45 -14.23 7.72 -6.26
N GLY A 46 -13.08 8.41 -6.39
CA GLY A 46 -12.95 9.85 -6.19
C GLY A 46 -12.92 10.30 -4.72
N LYS A 47 -13.00 9.39 -3.75
CA LYS A 47 -12.88 9.69 -2.32
C LYS A 47 -11.50 9.36 -1.81
N PHE A 48 -10.95 10.21 -0.95
CA PHE A 48 -9.75 9.88 -0.20
C PHE A 48 -9.99 8.62 0.65
N VAL A 49 -9.00 7.74 0.72
CA VAL A 49 -9.06 6.51 1.52
C VAL A 49 -7.86 6.39 2.46
N ARG A 50 -6.66 6.71 1.97
CA ARG A 50 -5.44 6.56 2.76
C ARG A 50 -4.27 7.33 2.17
N CYS A 51 -3.29 7.64 3.01
CA CYS A 51 -1.94 7.93 2.60
C CYS A 51 -1.07 6.68 2.77
N ILE A 52 -0.16 6.44 1.83
CA ILE A 52 0.81 5.35 1.89
C ILE A 52 2.22 5.93 1.85
N ALA A 53 3.14 5.32 2.59
CA ALA A 53 4.57 5.61 2.54
C ALA A 53 5.31 4.32 2.20
N ASP A 54 6.00 4.31 1.07
CA ASP A 54 6.80 3.20 0.56
C ASP A 54 8.28 3.52 0.69
N THR A 55 9.08 2.60 1.21
CA THR A 55 10.54 2.77 1.22
C THR A 55 11.15 2.83 -0.19
N THR A 56 12.16 3.67 -0.39
CA THR A 56 12.82 3.84 -1.70
C THR A 56 14.18 3.11 -1.82
N GLY A 57 14.64 2.47 -0.75
CA GLY A 57 15.95 1.82 -0.69
C GLY A 57 15.97 0.41 -1.31
N PRO A 58 17.08 -0.01 -1.94
CA PRO A 58 17.17 -1.31 -2.64
C PRO A 58 17.00 -2.51 -1.72
N ASN A 59 17.34 -2.38 -0.43
CA ASN A 59 17.24 -3.45 0.56
C ASN A 59 15.91 -3.44 1.32
N ASN A 60 14.99 -2.54 0.98
CA ASN A 60 13.77 -2.37 1.75
C ASN A 60 12.57 -3.13 1.16
N GLU A 61 12.73 -3.77 0.01
CA GLU A 61 11.78 -4.74 -0.56
C GLU A 61 10.32 -4.24 -0.71
N GLY A 62 10.11 -2.92 -0.76
CA GLY A 62 8.77 -2.32 -0.79
C GLY A 62 8.05 -2.42 0.55
N LEU A 63 8.78 -2.24 1.65
CA LEU A 63 8.22 -1.97 2.96
C LEU A 63 7.27 -0.77 2.89
N ARG A 64 6.06 -0.92 3.45
CA ARG A 64 5.02 0.09 3.38
C ARG A 64 4.38 0.39 4.73
N MET A 65 4.13 1.66 4.99
CA MET A 65 3.20 2.14 6.01
C MET A 65 1.93 2.68 5.33
N SER A 66 0.78 2.39 5.91
CA SER A 66 -0.54 2.83 5.44
C SER A 66 -1.26 3.57 6.55
N PHE A 67 -1.86 4.71 6.22
CA PHE A 67 -2.57 5.60 7.13
C PHE A 67 -3.98 5.82 6.57
N GLY A 68 -4.96 5.10 7.11
CA GLY A 68 -6.34 5.14 6.68
C GLY A 68 -7.06 6.39 7.13
N ASP A 69 -8.05 6.82 6.34
CA ASP A 69 -9.04 7.84 6.70
C ASP A 69 -9.84 7.48 7.96
N ASP A 70 -9.97 6.18 8.24
CA ASP A 70 -10.52 5.59 9.47
C ASP A 70 -9.58 5.70 10.69
N GLY A 71 -8.43 6.38 10.55
CA GLY A 71 -7.42 6.54 11.59
C GLY A 71 -6.54 5.31 11.81
N ARG A 72 -6.78 4.19 11.09
CA ARG A 72 -5.97 2.98 11.25
C ARG A 72 -4.63 3.17 10.58
N ARG A 73 -3.59 2.90 11.36
CA ARG A 73 -2.20 2.82 10.89
C ARG A 73 -1.84 1.37 10.74
N GLN A 74 -1.26 0.98 9.62
CA GLN A 74 -0.85 -0.38 9.37
C GLN A 74 0.53 -0.41 8.74
N PHE A 75 1.28 -1.42 9.13
CA PHE A 75 2.56 -1.75 8.57
C PHE A 75 2.41 -2.97 7.67
N ILE A 76 3.03 -2.92 6.49
CA ILE A 76 2.88 -3.92 5.45
C ILE A 76 4.28 -4.38 5.02
N LEU A 77 4.51 -5.68 5.21
CA LEU A 77 5.73 -6.37 4.83
C LEU A 77 5.60 -6.97 3.43
N PRO A 78 6.68 -7.00 2.64
CA PRO A 78 6.81 -7.93 1.54
C PRO A 78 6.75 -9.38 2.04
N GLY A 79 5.82 -10.17 1.51
CA GLY A 79 5.65 -11.59 1.79
C GLY A 79 6.12 -12.46 0.63
N SER A 80 6.61 -13.67 0.91
CA SER A 80 6.75 -14.70 -0.13
C SER A 80 5.40 -15.38 -0.35
N GLY A 81 5.07 -15.63 -1.64
CA GLY A 81 3.79 -16.02 -2.24
C GLY A 81 2.96 -17.16 -1.64
N THR A 82 3.37 -17.74 -0.52
CA THR A 82 2.72 -18.86 0.15
C THR A 82 2.61 -18.58 1.64
N SER A 83 1.56 -17.86 2.06
CA SER A 83 1.28 -17.66 3.48
C SER A 83 0.21 -18.61 3.98
N SER A 84 0.43 -19.18 5.16
CA SER A 84 -0.69 -19.52 6.03
C SER A 84 -1.01 -18.29 6.89
N ALA A 85 -2.30 -18.05 7.16
CA ALA A 85 -2.85 -16.81 7.70
C ALA A 85 -2.48 -16.49 9.17
N ARG A 86 -1.31 -16.92 9.66
CA ARG A 86 -0.92 -16.83 11.08
C ARG A 86 0.57 -16.59 11.31
N ASP A 87 1.27 -15.96 10.36
CA ASP A 87 2.67 -15.64 10.60
C ASP A 87 2.78 -14.54 11.65
N GLU A 88 3.47 -14.87 12.74
CA GLU A 88 3.89 -13.89 13.72
C GLU A 88 5.14 -13.16 13.20
N ALA A 89 5.10 -11.83 13.20
CA ALA A 89 6.25 -10.99 12.93
C ALA A 89 6.77 -10.40 14.22
N VAL A 90 8.05 -10.63 14.49
CA VAL A 90 8.76 -10.06 15.62
C VAL A 90 9.65 -8.94 15.10
N ILE A 91 9.30 -7.71 15.45
CA ILE A 91 9.93 -6.49 14.97
C ILE A 91 10.83 -5.92 16.07
N VAL A 92 12.08 -5.63 15.72
CA VAL A 92 13.03 -4.93 16.60
C VAL A 92 13.41 -3.62 15.94
N LEU A 93 13.20 -2.52 16.68
CA LEU A 93 13.47 -1.17 16.21
C LEU A 93 14.78 -0.65 16.79
N ARG A 94 15.61 -0.01 15.97
CA ARG A 94 16.94 0.51 16.35
C ARG A 94 16.98 2.04 16.16
N PRO A 95 17.64 2.77 17.08
CA PRO A 95 18.56 2.27 18.11
C PRO A 95 17.90 1.82 19.42
N SER A 96 16.61 2.09 19.64
CA SER A 96 15.93 1.84 20.92
C SER A 96 16.03 0.39 21.43
N GLY A 97 16.15 -0.58 20.52
CA GLY A 97 16.15 -2.02 20.83
C GLY A 97 14.78 -2.55 21.24
N LYS A 98 13.73 -1.72 21.18
CA LYS A 98 12.37 -2.12 21.54
C LYS A 98 11.87 -3.19 20.58
N ARG A 99 11.17 -4.17 21.16
CA ARG A 99 10.68 -5.36 20.47
C ARG A 99 9.16 -5.39 20.50
N PHE A 100 8.56 -5.66 19.35
CA PHE A 100 7.12 -5.76 19.16
C PHE A 100 6.77 -7.03 18.41
N THR A 101 5.63 -7.61 18.72
CA THR A 101 5.18 -8.86 18.13
C THR A 101 3.78 -8.68 17.56
N PHE A 102 3.60 -9.03 16.29
CA PHE A 102 2.35 -8.85 15.56
C PHE A 102 1.90 -10.15 14.92
N LYS A 103 0.61 -10.50 15.07
CA LYS A 103 -0.03 -11.53 14.26
C LYS A 103 -0.37 -10.93 12.90
N MET A 104 0.38 -11.30 11.87
CA MET A 104 0.20 -10.75 10.54
C MET A 104 -0.93 -11.47 9.79
N ALA A 105 -1.70 -10.71 9.03
CA ALA A 105 -2.69 -11.24 8.10
C ALA A 105 -2.12 -11.21 6.67
N GLN A 106 -2.45 -12.21 5.85
CA GLN A 106 -2.16 -12.11 4.42
C GLN A 106 -3.18 -11.18 3.76
N GLY A 107 -2.74 -10.00 3.34
CA GLY A 107 -3.61 -9.05 2.65
C GLY A 107 -3.60 -9.20 1.13
N SER A 108 -2.48 -9.67 0.57
CA SER A 108 -2.33 -10.07 -0.83
C SER A 108 -1.30 -11.19 -0.92
N PRO A 109 -1.21 -11.97 -2.02
CA PRO A 109 -0.26 -13.08 -2.13
C PRO A 109 1.20 -12.70 -1.79
N ASP A 110 1.59 -11.47 -2.05
CA ASP A 110 2.93 -10.91 -1.87
C ASP A 110 3.08 -9.97 -0.66
N ARG A 111 2.04 -9.81 0.19
CA ARG A 111 2.09 -8.86 1.32
C ARG A 111 1.46 -9.40 2.60
N LEU A 112 2.17 -9.19 3.70
CA LEU A 112 1.72 -9.43 5.06
C LEU A 112 1.37 -8.10 5.73
N TRP A 113 0.20 -8.02 6.36
CA TRP A 113 -0.35 -6.81 6.94
C TRP A 113 -0.41 -6.94 8.46
N SER A 114 0.06 -5.92 9.17
CA SER A 114 -0.10 -5.86 10.62
C SER A 114 -1.56 -5.63 11.00
N PRO A 115 -1.95 -5.92 12.26
CA PRO A 115 -3.13 -5.29 12.83
C PRO A 115 -2.99 -3.75 12.82
N ALA A 116 -4.05 -3.05 13.21
CA ALA A 116 -3.95 -1.61 13.47
C ALA A 116 -2.87 -1.37 14.53
N LEU A 117 -1.96 -0.44 14.24
CA LEU A 117 -0.82 -0.13 15.10
C LEU A 117 -1.25 0.82 16.22
N GLU A 118 -0.75 0.54 17.42
CA GLU A 118 -0.88 1.43 18.56
C GLU A 118 0.16 2.56 18.50
N ASN A 119 -0.15 3.68 19.16
CA ASN A 119 0.77 4.83 19.25
C ASN A 119 2.13 4.44 19.85
N SER A 120 2.12 3.53 20.82
CA SER A 120 3.33 3.00 21.48
C SER A 120 4.34 2.39 20.50
N PHE A 121 3.87 1.80 19.39
CA PHE A 121 4.73 1.32 18.30
C PHE A 121 5.12 2.47 17.38
N THR A 122 4.16 3.28 16.93
CA THR A 122 4.43 4.32 15.92
C THR A 122 5.39 5.38 16.42
N ASP A 123 5.30 5.78 17.68
CA ASP A 123 6.20 6.76 18.28
C ASP A 123 7.65 6.28 18.22
N VAL A 124 7.86 5.01 18.58
CA VAL A 124 9.19 4.38 18.52
C VAL A 124 9.64 4.20 17.07
N PHE A 125 8.73 3.83 16.17
CA PHE A 125 9.03 3.66 14.76
C PHE A 125 9.52 4.96 14.12
N PHE A 126 8.89 6.10 14.43
CA PHE A 126 9.27 7.39 13.86
C PHE A 126 10.64 7.87 14.32
N GLU A 127 11.06 7.48 15.52
CA GLU A 127 12.41 7.75 16.05
C GLU A 127 13.48 6.77 15.54
N SER A 128 13.07 5.70 14.85
CA SER A 128 13.97 4.61 14.48
C SER A 128 14.60 4.82 13.11
N LYS A 129 15.83 4.31 12.94
CA LYS A 129 16.57 4.37 11.67
C LYS A 129 16.67 3.01 10.99
N ARG A 130 16.49 1.94 11.75
CA ARG A 130 16.57 0.57 11.24
C ARG A 130 15.53 -0.30 11.92
N MET A 131 15.04 -1.28 11.19
CA MET A 131 14.10 -2.27 11.67
C MET A 131 14.56 -3.66 11.27
N GLU A 132 14.60 -4.56 12.23
CA GLU A 132 14.80 -5.99 12.00
C GLU A 132 13.46 -6.69 12.15
N VAL A 133 13.14 -7.57 11.21
CA VAL A 133 11.88 -8.32 11.22
C VAL A 133 12.22 -9.79 11.15
N GLN A 134 11.78 -10.52 12.16
CA GLN A 134 11.88 -11.97 12.23
C GLN A 134 10.51 -12.54 11.95
N LEU A 135 10.44 -13.50 11.03
CA LEU A 135 9.27 -14.31 10.75
C LEU A 135 9.59 -15.75 11.19
N PRO A 136 9.39 -16.10 12.48
CA PRO A 136 9.91 -17.34 13.05
C PRO A 136 9.37 -18.60 12.35
N ALA A 137 8.08 -18.60 12.00
CA ALA A 137 7.44 -19.70 11.28
C ALA A 137 8.08 -19.98 9.91
N ARG A 138 8.81 -19.01 9.34
CA ARG A 138 9.51 -19.12 8.06
C ARG A 138 11.03 -19.24 8.19
N ASN A 139 11.57 -19.15 9.41
CA ASN A 139 13.01 -19.04 9.66
C ASN A 139 13.67 -17.93 8.82
N VAL A 140 12.98 -16.79 8.66
CA VAL A 140 13.44 -15.65 7.87
C VAL A 140 13.69 -14.47 8.81
N THR A 141 14.85 -13.83 8.66
CA THR A 141 15.14 -12.53 9.26
C THR A 141 15.45 -11.54 8.16
N ARG A 142 14.85 -10.36 8.21
CA ARG A 142 15.10 -9.26 7.29
C ARG A 142 15.47 -8.01 8.04
N SER A 143 16.18 -7.13 7.37
CA SER A 143 16.58 -5.85 7.93
C SER A 143 16.25 -4.75 6.93
N PHE A 144 15.56 -3.73 7.41
CA PHE A 144 15.13 -2.58 6.65
C PHE A 144 15.85 -1.35 7.17
N ASP A 145 16.38 -0.55 6.25
CA ASP A 145 16.84 0.80 6.52
C ASP A 145 15.64 1.74 6.40
N LEU A 146 15.27 2.38 7.51
CA LEU A 146 14.10 3.24 7.55
C LEU A 146 14.40 4.68 7.13
N GLY A 147 15.67 5.05 6.92
CA GLY A 147 16.05 6.42 6.58
C GLY A 147 15.65 7.40 7.69
N ASP A 148 14.71 8.30 7.37
CA ASP A 148 14.19 9.29 8.33
C ASP A 148 12.65 9.24 8.44
N PRO A 149 12.11 8.30 9.24
CA PRO A 149 10.67 8.15 9.44
C PRO A 149 9.96 9.36 10.05
N ASP A 150 10.66 10.20 10.80
CA ASP A 150 10.09 11.44 11.37
C ASP A 150 9.79 12.48 10.27
N THR A 151 10.73 12.68 9.34
CA THR A 151 10.46 13.51 8.15
C THR A 151 9.31 12.94 7.31
N MET A 152 9.16 11.60 7.25
CA MET A 152 8.03 10.96 6.59
C MET A 152 6.71 11.20 7.34
N SER A 153 6.69 11.08 8.68
CA SER A 153 5.48 11.24 9.49
C SER A 153 4.88 12.65 9.36
N ALA A 154 5.72 13.69 9.41
CA ALA A 154 5.28 15.08 9.24
C ALA A 154 4.58 15.32 7.90
N ARG A 155 4.98 14.59 6.85
CA ARG A 155 4.38 14.69 5.51
C ARG A 155 3.11 13.85 5.39
N ILE A 156 3.04 12.72 6.08
CA ILE A 156 1.82 11.94 6.22
C ILE A 156 0.74 12.74 6.94
N ASP A 157 1.07 13.44 8.04
CA ASP A 157 0.09 14.25 8.77
C ASP A 157 -0.52 15.33 7.87
N GLY A 158 0.30 16.01 7.07
CA GLY A 158 -0.18 16.95 6.04
C GLY A 158 -1.08 16.29 4.98
N CYS A 159 -0.73 15.06 4.55
CA CYS A 159 -1.53 14.28 3.61
C CYS A 159 -2.89 13.87 4.20
N MET A 160 -2.94 13.50 5.47
CA MET A 160 -4.19 13.13 6.14
C MET A 160 -5.09 14.34 6.38
N MET A 161 -4.53 15.49 6.78
CA MET A 161 -5.31 16.71 7.07
C MET A 161 -5.88 17.40 5.85
N SER A 162 -5.25 17.29 4.67
CA SER A 162 -5.76 17.95 3.46
C SER A 162 -7.05 17.35 2.90
N HIS A 163 -7.56 16.28 3.51
CA HIS A 163 -8.73 15.52 3.05
C HIS A 163 -9.74 15.17 4.17
N GLN A 164 -9.61 15.80 5.34
CA GLN A 164 -10.65 15.83 6.38
C GLN A 164 -11.63 16.98 6.11
#